data_AF-S7SPZ9-F1
#
_entry.id   AF-S7SPZ9-F1
#
_cell.length_a   1.000
_cell.length_b   1.000
_cell.length_c   1.000
_cell.angle_alpha   90.00
_cell.angle_beta   90.00
_cell.angle_gamma   90.00
#
_symmetry.space_group_name_H-M   'P 1'
#
loop_
_entity.id
_entity.type
_entity.pdbx_description
1 polymer ?
#
loop_
_entity_poly.entity_id
_entity_poly.type
_entity_poly.pdbx_seq_one_letter_code
_entity_poly.pdbx_strand_id
1 'polypeptide(L)'
;MAVSFGLTETFKNVFGGGEERVRIFFAPGRVNLIGEHTDYNGGHVLPCALEIGTYALVRQTDEPFVRLYSQNFPETGVITVSYDDLSYRSEHGWANYPKGSWLRFKRYVRLRPDWTFCIMERSRTAQDCRHPRRLSS
;
A
#
# COMPACT_ATOMS: atom_id res chain seq x y z
N MET A 1 11.09 -9.47 10.67
CA MET A 1 10.29 -9.25 11.89
C MET A 1 10.20 -7.77 12.29
N ALA A 2 11.28 -6.98 12.26
CA ALA A 2 11.25 -5.57 12.69
C ALA A 2 10.36 -4.63 11.84
N VAL A 3 10.40 -4.75 10.50
CA VAL A 3 9.60 -3.90 9.57
C VAL A 3 8.09 -4.01 9.84
N SER A 4 7.61 -5.23 10.09
CA SER A 4 6.20 -5.49 10.37
C SER A 4 5.69 -4.83 11.65
N PHE A 5 6.54 -4.70 12.68
CA PHE A 5 6.15 -4.13 13.96
C PHE A 5 5.99 -2.61 13.87
N GLY A 6 6.99 -1.90 13.31
CA GLY A 6 6.94 -0.43 13.17
C GLY A 6 5.81 0.05 12.25
N LEU A 7 5.53 -0.67 11.17
CA LEU A 7 4.38 -0.38 10.31
C LEU A 7 3.06 -0.56 11.06
N THR A 8 2.90 -1.64 11.83
CA THR A 8 1.66 -1.88 12.57
C THR A 8 1.39 -0.80 13.62
N GLU A 9 2.41 -0.31 14.32
CA GLU A 9 2.24 0.80 15.27
C GLU A 9 1.88 2.10 14.57
N THR A 10 2.49 2.40 13.42
CA THR A 10 2.08 3.57 12.63
C THR A 10 0.61 3.45 12.20
N PHE A 11 0.18 2.26 11.74
CA PHE A 11 -1.22 2.02 11.39
C PHE A 11 -2.16 2.38 12.55
N LYS A 12 -1.85 1.87 13.76
CA LYS A 12 -2.67 2.11 14.96
C LYS A 12 -2.66 3.58 15.39
N ASN A 13 -1.55 4.28 15.22
CA ASN A 13 -1.48 5.71 15.55
C ASN A 13 -2.36 6.55 14.62
N VAL A 14 -2.45 6.19 13.33
CA VAL A 14 -3.27 6.92 12.35
C VAL A 14 -4.75 6.53 12.42
N PHE A 15 -5.06 5.24 12.56
CA PHE A 15 -6.42 4.70 12.44
C PHE A 15 -7.01 4.15 13.75
N GLY A 16 -6.30 4.32 14.87
CA GLY A 16 -6.66 3.74 16.15
C GLY A 16 -6.46 2.22 16.24
N GLY A 17 -6.63 1.70 17.47
CA GLY A 17 -6.74 0.28 17.72
C GLY A 17 -8.08 -0.30 17.24
N GLY A 18 -8.17 -1.63 17.18
CA GLY A 18 -9.40 -2.36 16.88
C GLY A 18 -9.21 -3.85 17.16
N GLU A 19 -10.31 -4.57 17.34
CA GLU A 19 -10.27 -6.03 17.57
C GLU A 19 -9.83 -6.79 16.30
N GLU A 20 -10.14 -6.24 15.13
CA GLU A 20 -9.81 -6.83 13.85
C GLU A 20 -8.31 -6.83 13.54
N ARG A 21 -7.84 -7.94 12.98
CA ARG A 21 -6.42 -8.17 12.70
C ARG A 21 -5.96 -7.31 11.52
N VAL A 22 -4.93 -6.49 11.75
CA VAL A 22 -4.19 -5.80 10.67
C VAL A 22 -3.41 -6.83 9.85
N ARG A 23 -3.65 -6.86 8.54
CA ARG A 23 -2.93 -7.71 7.57
C ARG A 23 -1.91 -6.88 6.81
N ILE A 24 -0.78 -7.48 6.48
CA ILE A 24 0.34 -6.81 5.80
C ILE A 24 0.58 -7.48 4.45
N PHE A 25 0.67 -6.68 3.41
CA PHE A 25 0.96 -7.10 2.04
C PHE A 25 2.17 -6.32 1.52
N PHE A 26 2.91 -6.91 0.58
CA PHE A 26 4.06 -6.29 -0.07
C PHE A 26 3.95 -6.49 -1.59
N ALA A 27 4.20 -5.41 -2.34
CA ALA A 27 4.30 -5.43 -3.79
C ALA A 27 5.67 -4.86 -4.20
N PRO A 28 6.56 -5.64 -4.86
CA PRO A 28 7.86 -5.16 -5.27
C PRO A 28 7.76 -4.15 -6.42
N GLY A 29 8.67 -3.19 -6.44
CA GLY A 29 8.97 -2.43 -7.65
C GLY A 29 9.63 -3.33 -8.70
N ARG A 30 9.80 -2.83 -9.91
CA ARG A 30 10.42 -3.59 -11.01
C ARG A 30 11.29 -2.73 -11.89
N VAL A 31 12.33 -3.35 -12.44
CA VAL A 31 13.12 -2.81 -13.55
C VAL A 31 12.94 -3.70 -14.76
N ASN A 32 12.97 -3.11 -15.95
CA ASN A 32 13.05 -3.88 -17.17
C ASN A 32 14.54 -4.07 -17.51
N LEU A 33 14.97 -5.31 -17.68
CA LEU A 33 16.34 -5.61 -18.11
C LEU A 33 16.51 -5.34 -19.61
N ILE A 34 15.47 -5.67 -20.39
CA ILE A 34 15.37 -5.42 -21.83
C ILE A 34 13.89 -5.42 -22.26
N GLY A 35 13.60 -4.82 -23.42
CA GLY A 35 12.24 -4.71 -23.96
C GLY A 35 11.52 -3.44 -23.51
N GLU A 36 12.23 -2.31 -23.44
CA GLU A 36 11.55 -1.03 -23.19
C GLU A 36 10.72 -0.65 -24.41
N HIS A 37 9.51 -0.11 -24.18
CA HIS A 37 8.58 0.30 -25.24
C HIS A 37 8.07 -0.81 -26.17
N THR A 38 8.28 -2.09 -25.84
CA THR A 38 7.78 -3.22 -26.64
C THR A 38 6.48 -3.81 -26.10
N ASP A 39 6.20 -3.65 -24.81
CA ASP A 39 5.04 -4.22 -24.11
C ASP A 39 3.70 -3.76 -24.72
N TYR A 40 3.53 -2.47 -24.94
CA TYR A 40 2.31 -1.93 -25.56
C TYR A 40 2.22 -2.17 -27.07
N ASN A 41 3.29 -2.69 -27.68
CA ASN A 41 3.34 -3.07 -29.10
C ASN A 41 3.23 -4.60 -29.32
N GLY A 42 2.92 -5.37 -28.27
CA GLY A 42 2.81 -6.83 -28.34
C GLY A 42 4.15 -7.57 -28.42
N GLY A 43 5.27 -6.89 -28.15
CA GLY A 43 6.60 -7.49 -28.07
C GLY A 43 6.88 -8.12 -26.71
N HIS A 44 8.01 -8.83 -26.62
CA HIS A 44 8.46 -9.44 -25.37
C HIS A 44 9.18 -8.43 -24.46
N VAL A 45 9.10 -8.68 -23.16
CA VAL A 45 9.80 -7.93 -22.11
C VAL A 45 10.43 -8.89 -21.10
N LEU A 46 11.53 -8.47 -20.48
CA LEU A 46 12.19 -9.21 -19.39
C LEU A 46 12.29 -8.35 -18.13
N PRO A 47 11.23 -8.29 -17.30
CA PRO A 47 11.26 -7.55 -16.05
C PRO A 47 11.92 -8.35 -14.93
N CYS A 48 12.50 -7.65 -13.97
CA CYS A 48 13.00 -8.20 -12.72
C CYS A 48 12.41 -7.42 -11.53
N ALA A 49 11.90 -8.16 -10.53
CA ALA A 49 11.39 -7.59 -9.31
C ALA A 49 12.55 -7.11 -8.42
N LEU A 50 12.39 -5.92 -7.84
CA LEU A 50 13.32 -5.36 -6.87
C LEU A 50 12.96 -5.82 -5.46
N GLU A 51 13.94 -5.78 -4.57
CA GLU A 51 13.71 -5.93 -3.12
C GLU A 51 12.98 -4.70 -2.52
N ILE A 52 13.04 -3.56 -3.21
CA ILE A 52 12.36 -2.32 -2.86
C ILE A 52 10.94 -2.36 -3.42
N GLY A 53 9.95 -1.97 -2.62
CA GLY A 53 8.55 -1.95 -3.02
C GLY A 53 7.63 -1.23 -2.04
N THR A 54 6.34 -1.47 -2.19
CA THR A 54 5.27 -0.84 -1.42
C THR A 54 4.65 -1.85 -0.45
N TYR A 55 4.53 -1.47 0.82
CA TYR A 55 3.74 -2.22 1.79
C TYR A 55 2.31 -1.67 1.85
N ALA A 56 1.34 -2.54 2.08
CA ALA A 56 -0.04 -2.16 2.35
C ALA A 56 -0.51 -2.86 3.62
N LEU A 57 -1.05 -2.09 4.56
CA LEU A 57 -1.63 -2.60 5.79
C LEU A 57 -3.14 -2.40 5.74
N VAL A 58 -3.90 -3.45 5.98
CA VAL A 58 -5.36 -3.40 5.80
C VAL A 58 -6.07 -4.05 6.96
N ARG A 59 -7.20 -3.47 7.37
CA ARG A 59 -8.05 -3.95 8.46
C ARG A 59 -9.51 -3.86 8.03
N GLN A 60 -10.27 -4.92 8.24
CA GLN A 60 -11.74 -4.87 8.04
C GLN A 60 -12.37 -3.93 9.06
N THR A 61 -13.43 -3.23 8.66
CA THR A 61 -14.18 -2.31 9.52
C THR A 61 -15.64 -2.27 9.10
N ASP A 62 -16.56 -2.19 10.06
CA ASP A 62 -18.01 -2.14 9.79
C ASP A 62 -18.51 -0.79 9.23
N GLU A 63 -17.59 0.13 8.89
CA GLU A 63 -17.90 1.43 8.31
C GLU A 63 -18.03 1.35 6.78
N PRO A 64 -18.96 2.08 6.15
CA PRO A 64 -19.16 2.08 4.69
C PRO A 64 -18.14 2.97 3.94
N PHE A 65 -16.96 3.20 4.52
CA PHE A 65 -15.95 4.11 4.01
C PHE A 65 -14.61 3.40 3.84
N VAL A 66 -13.93 3.75 2.75
CA VAL A 66 -12.53 3.44 2.53
C VAL A 66 -11.72 4.64 3.01
N ARG A 67 -10.89 4.43 4.03
CA ARG A 67 -9.86 5.40 4.41
C ARG A 67 -8.54 5.02 3.75
N LEU A 68 -7.71 6.00 3.46
CA LEU A 68 -6.41 5.86 2.79
C LEU A 68 -5.43 6.86 3.41
N TYR A 69 -4.25 6.40 3.75
CA TYR A 69 -3.16 7.23 4.26
C TYR A 69 -1.85 6.75 3.64
N SER A 70 -0.92 7.67 3.35
CA SER A 70 0.41 7.36 2.84
C SER A 70 1.48 8.00 3.72
N GLN A 71 2.46 7.20 4.16
CA GLN A 71 3.62 7.70 4.90
C GLN A 71 4.58 8.53 4.04
N ASN A 72 4.51 8.39 2.72
CA ASN A 72 5.31 9.21 1.80
C ASN A 72 4.74 10.63 1.62
N PHE A 73 3.45 10.82 1.90
CA PHE A 73 2.74 12.08 1.76
C PHE A 73 1.92 12.39 3.04
N PRO A 74 2.57 12.44 4.22
CA PRO A 74 1.86 12.59 5.50
C PRO A 74 1.01 13.87 5.57
N GLU A 75 1.41 14.92 4.86
CA GLU A 75 0.70 16.19 4.73
C GLU A 75 -0.68 16.07 4.07
N THR A 76 -0.91 15.02 3.27
CA THR A 76 -2.23 14.75 2.67
C THR A 76 -3.25 14.24 3.69
N GLY A 77 -2.79 13.83 4.87
CA GLY A 77 -3.64 13.28 5.92
C GLY A 77 -4.35 11.99 5.50
N VAL A 78 -5.45 11.69 6.20
CA VAL A 78 -6.32 10.56 5.86
C VAL A 78 -7.34 11.01 4.82
N ILE A 79 -7.33 10.35 3.67
CA ILE A 79 -8.34 10.51 2.62
C ILE A 79 -9.44 9.48 2.86
N THR A 80 -10.64 9.95 3.17
CA THR A 80 -11.82 9.11 3.40
C THR A 80 -12.77 9.22 2.22
N VAL A 81 -13.16 8.08 1.63
CA VAL A 81 -14.10 8.01 0.51
C VAL A 81 -15.19 6.97 0.77
N SER A 82 -16.36 7.15 0.18
CA SER A 82 -17.42 6.15 0.24
C SER A 82 -17.02 4.89 -0.53
N TYR A 83 -17.36 3.71 -0.02
CA TYR A 83 -17.19 2.46 -0.74
C TYR A 83 -17.93 2.45 -2.10
N ASP A 84 -19.04 3.18 -2.19
CA ASP A 84 -19.87 3.23 -3.38
C ASP A 84 -19.40 4.28 -4.39
N ASP A 85 -18.62 5.28 -3.96
CA ASP A 85 -18.03 6.30 -4.83
C ASP A 85 -16.49 6.27 -4.79
N LEU A 86 -15.93 5.44 -5.67
CA LEU A 86 -14.48 5.36 -5.92
C LEU A 86 -14.06 6.11 -7.19
N SER A 87 -14.92 6.99 -7.73
CA SER A 87 -14.66 7.74 -8.96
C SER A 87 -13.38 8.59 -8.86
N TYR A 88 -12.72 8.86 -9.99
CA TYR A 88 -11.54 9.72 -10.01
C TYR A 88 -11.88 11.13 -9.53
N ARG A 89 -11.04 11.68 -8.65
CA ARG A 89 -11.13 13.07 -8.16
C ARG A 89 -9.74 13.66 -8.09
N SER A 90 -9.48 14.76 -8.81
CA SER A 90 -8.14 15.37 -8.89
C SER A 90 -7.52 15.66 -7.53
N GLU A 91 -8.33 16.11 -6.59
CA GLU A 91 -7.96 16.47 -5.22
C GLU A 91 -7.51 15.27 -4.37
N HIS A 92 -7.86 14.03 -4.75
CA HIS A 92 -7.40 12.84 -4.02
C HIS A 92 -5.98 12.41 -4.41
N GLY A 93 -5.36 13.02 -5.43
CA GLY A 93 -3.97 12.78 -5.80
C GLY A 93 -3.61 11.30 -5.91
N TRP A 94 -2.62 10.86 -5.11
CA TRP A 94 -2.11 9.49 -5.07
C TRP A 94 -3.20 8.44 -4.77
N ALA A 95 -4.22 8.78 -3.98
CA ALA A 95 -5.27 7.86 -3.58
C ALA A 95 -6.15 7.42 -4.76
N ASN A 96 -6.11 8.12 -5.91
CA ASN A 96 -6.79 7.68 -7.12
C ASN A 96 -6.26 6.35 -7.67
N TYR A 97 -4.99 6.03 -7.46
CA TYR A 97 -4.41 4.76 -7.92
C TYR A 97 -5.05 3.52 -7.25
N PRO A 98 -5.08 3.41 -5.91
CA PRO A 98 -5.77 2.31 -5.24
C PRO A 98 -7.29 2.37 -5.43
N LYS A 99 -7.92 3.56 -5.48
CA LYS A 99 -9.35 3.71 -5.79
C LYS A 99 -9.68 3.10 -7.16
N GLY A 100 -8.90 3.42 -8.19
CA GLY A 100 -9.09 2.91 -9.55
C GLY A 100 -8.91 1.39 -9.64
N SER A 101 -7.87 0.86 -8.98
CA SER A 101 -7.66 -0.58 -8.86
C SER A 101 -8.88 -1.26 -8.26
N TRP A 102 -9.35 -0.78 -7.12
CA TRP A 102 -10.50 -1.36 -6.44
C TRP A 102 -11.80 -1.22 -7.24
N LEU A 103 -12.06 -0.05 -7.82
CA LEU A 103 -13.20 0.18 -8.72
C LEU A 103 -13.21 -0.85 -9.85
N ARG A 104 -12.05 -1.16 -10.43
CA ARG A 104 -11.93 -2.19 -11.47
C ARG A 104 -12.17 -3.60 -10.93
N PHE A 105 -11.61 -3.94 -9.78
CA PHE A 105 -11.75 -5.25 -9.14
C PHE A 105 -13.18 -5.56 -8.69
N LYS A 106 -13.96 -4.56 -8.24
CA LYS A 106 -15.40 -4.73 -7.90
C LYS A 106 -16.24 -5.31 -9.05
N ARG A 107 -15.77 -5.19 -10.30
CA ARG A 107 -16.45 -5.78 -11.48
C ARG A 107 -16.27 -7.29 -11.60
N TYR A 108 -15.28 -7.86 -10.92
CA TYR A 108 -14.91 -9.28 -11.03
C TYR A 108 -15.17 -10.07 -9.75
N VAL A 109 -15.14 -9.41 -8.61
CA VAL A 109 -15.32 -10.03 -7.30
C VAL A 109 -16.30 -9.22 -6.46
N ARG A 110 -17.20 -9.91 -5.75
CA ARG A 110 -18.07 -9.27 -4.76
C ARG A 110 -17.26 -8.99 -3.51
N LEU A 111 -16.72 -7.77 -3.44
CA LEU A 111 -16.06 -7.28 -2.24
C LEU A 111 -17.13 -6.86 -1.23
N ARG A 112 -16.93 -7.22 0.04
CA ARG A 112 -17.75 -6.67 1.11
C ARG A 112 -17.47 -5.16 1.23
N PRO A 113 -18.46 -4.34 1.66
CA PRO A 113 -18.29 -2.89 1.81
C PRO A 113 -17.46 -2.47 3.04
N ASP A 114 -17.05 -3.42 3.87
CA ASP A 114 -16.56 -3.26 5.25
C ASP A 114 -15.02 -3.29 5.37
N TRP A 115 -14.30 -2.49 4.57
CA TRP A 115 -12.84 -2.49 4.64
C TRP A 115 -12.23 -1.09 4.75
N THR A 116 -11.47 -0.87 5.83
CA THR A 116 -10.56 0.27 5.98
C THR A 116 -9.17 -0.11 5.48
N PHE A 117 -8.65 0.69 4.56
CA PHE A 117 -7.32 0.49 4.00
C PHE A 117 -6.33 1.46 4.64
N CYS A 118 -5.07 1.06 4.75
CA CYS A 118 -3.98 1.97 5.07
C CYS A 118 -2.81 1.61 4.17
N ILE A 119 -2.55 2.43 3.17
CA ILE A 119 -1.52 2.16 2.19
C ILE A 119 -0.25 2.86 2.64
N MET A 120 0.47 2.23 3.55
CA MET A 120 1.73 2.76 4.04
C MET A 120 2.86 2.46 3.06
N GLU A 121 3.05 3.39 2.14
CA GLU A 121 4.24 3.40 1.32
C GLU A 121 5.40 4.05 2.08
N ARG A 122 6.41 3.25 2.45
CA ARG A 122 7.83 3.58 2.32
C ARG A 122 8.68 2.33 2.52
N SER A 123 9.41 1.91 1.47
CA SER A 123 10.67 1.20 1.66
C SER A 123 11.80 2.09 1.13
N ARG A 124 12.47 2.80 2.04
CA ARG A 124 13.86 3.20 1.81
C ARG A 124 14.69 2.39 2.79
N THR A 125 15.32 1.39 2.19
CA THR A 125 16.52 0.66 2.63
C THR A 125 16.39 -0.25 3.85
N ALA A 126 16.96 -1.45 3.69
CA ALA A 126 17.50 -2.29 4.75
C ALA A 126 18.51 -1.57 5.70
N GLN A 127 18.67 -0.24 5.63
CA GLN A 127 19.56 0.53 6.50
C GLN A 127 18.94 0.89 7.86
N ASP A 128 17.63 0.72 8.04
CA ASP A 128 17.03 0.62 9.39
C ASP A 128 17.13 -0.80 9.97
N CYS A 129 17.58 -1.77 9.18
CA CYS A 129 17.95 -3.11 9.63
C CYS A 129 19.46 -3.23 9.89
N ARG A 130 20.13 -2.14 10.31
CA ARG A 130 21.48 -2.30 10.89
C ARG A 130 21.34 -3.23 12.08
N HIS A 131 21.93 -4.41 11.91
CA HIS A 131 22.42 -5.30 12.96
C HIS A 131 22.73 -4.49 14.24
N PRO A 132 22.22 -4.86 15.44
CA PRO A 132 22.84 -4.35 16.64
C PRO A 132 24.32 -4.69 16.51
N ARG A 133 25.19 -3.68 16.44
CA ARG A 133 26.62 -3.90 16.57
C ARG A 133 26.76 -4.73 17.84
N ARG A 134 27.25 -5.96 17.73
CA ARG A 134 27.77 -6.69 18.88
C ARG A 134 28.74 -5.72 19.53
N LEU A 135 28.37 -5.17 20.68
CA LEU A 135 29.32 -4.62 21.61
C LEU A 135 30.17 -5.82 22.00
N SER A 136 31.33 -5.94 21.36
CA SER A 136 32.40 -6.77 21.88
C SER A 136 32.77 -6.19 23.24
N SER A 137 32.64 -7.04 24.26
CA SER A 137 33.32 -6.93 25.56
C SER A 137 34.77 -6.53 25.41
#